data_AF-A0A0E9Y232-F1
#
_entry.id   AF-A0A0E9Y232-F1
#
_cell.length_a   1.000
_cell.length_b   1.000
_cell.length_c   1.000
_cell.angle_alpha   90.00
_cell.angle_beta   90.00
_cell.angle_gamma   90.00
#
_symmetry.space_group_name_H-M   'P 1'
#
loop_
_entity.id
_entity.type
_entity.pdbx_description
1 polymer ?
#
loop_
_entity_poly.entity_id
_entity_poly.type
_entity_poly.pdbx_seq_one_letter_code
_entity_poly.pdbx_strand_id
1 'polypeptide(L)'
;MLSHAMHGVGSSPFFTLGVAYLDQNVPSGSASVYMGIFYATSVLGPAMGFLLGGFFLSKYTDITADTSQLGMDSSSTNWVGAWWLGFFGASIVMFLAAFPVASFPRELPTAKLKAIEVAQKQKEKQQSK
;
A
#
# COMPACT_ATOMS: atom_id res chain seq x y z
N MET A 1 14.49 12.32 11.50
CA MET A 1 14.16 13.26 10.39
C MET A 1 14.32 12.62 9.02
N LEU A 2 15.41 11.88 8.74
CA LEU A 2 15.59 11.19 7.46
C LEU A 2 14.47 10.18 7.12
N SER A 3 14.05 9.36 8.09
CA SER A 3 12.96 8.38 7.87
C SER A 3 11.65 9.03 7.42
N HIS A 4 11.23 10.10 8.10
CA HIS A 4 10.01 10.84 7.75
C HIS A 4 10.10 11.50 6.38
N ALA A 5 11.27 12.05 6.02
CA ALA A 5 11.48 12.62 4.69
C ALA A 5 11.38 11.56 3.59
N MET A 6 12.06 10.41 3.76
CA MET A 6 11.97 9.30 2.81
C MET A 6 10.55 8.75 2.71
N HIS A 7 9.83 8.67 3.82
CA HIS A 7 8.43 8.25 3.83
C HIS A 7 7.54 9.23 3.05
N GLY A 8 7.75 10.54 3.19
CA GLY A 8 7.01 11.56 2.43
C GLY A 8 7.25 11.47 0.92
N VAL A 9 8.52 11.31 0.50
CA VAL A 9 8.88 11.15 -0.91
C VAL A 9 8.26 9.90 -1.51
N GLY A 10 8.25 8.79 -0.77
CA GLY A 10 7.67 7.53 -1.23
C GLY A 10 6.15 7.54 -1.28
N SER A 11 5.48 8.05 -0.24
CA SER A 11 4.01 7.95 -0.08
C SER A 11 3.21 8.95 -0.91
N SER A 12 3.73 10.15 -1.16
CA SER A 12 3.02 11.22 -1.88
C SER A 12 2.53 10.85 -3.29
N PRO A 13 3.32 10.18 -4.16
CA PRO A 13 2.83 9.75 -5.46
C PRO A 13 1.83 8.59 -5.37
N PHE A 14 1.86 7.74 -4.35
CA PHE A 14 0.95 6.59 -4.28
C PHE A 14 -0.52 7.00 -4.21
N PHE A 15 -0.85 7.95 -3.33
CA PHE A 15 -2.24 8.39 -3.18
C PHE A 15 -2.71 9.28 -4.34
N THR A 16 -1.79 10.05 -4.93
CA THR A 16 -2.13 10.94 -6.05
C THR A 16 -2.21 10.19 -7.37
N LEU A 17 -1.14 9.47 -7.75
CA LEU A 17 -1.05 8.74 -9.01
C LEU A 17 -1.87 7.45 -8.99
N GLY A 18 -1.96 6.75 -7.85
CA GLY A 18 -2.74 5.51 -7.75
C GLY A 18 -4.23 5.75 -7.98
N VAL A 19 -4.78 6.81 -7.40
CA VAL A 19 -6.17 7.21 -7.61
C VAL A 19 -6.42 7.66 -9.05
N ALA A 20 -5.56 8.53 -9.59
CA ALA A 20 -5.67 8.98 -10.98
C ALA A 20 -5.58 7.80 -11.97
N TYR A 21 -4.72 6.82 -11.67
CA TYR A 21 -4.60 5.61 -12.46
C TYR A 21 -5.88 4.77 -12.42
N LEU A 22 -6.47 4.54 -11.24
CA LEU A 22 -7.73 3.80 -11.14
C LEU A 22 -8.87 4.50 -11.90
N ASP A 23 -8.99 5.82 -11.76
CA ASP A 23 -10.02 6.61 -12.43
C ASP A 23 -9.94 6.52 -13.96
N GLN A 24 -8.74 6.59 -14.53
CA GLN A 24 -8.54 6.58 -15.99
C GLN A 24 -8.66 5.18 -16.60
N ASN A 25 -8.36 4.13 -15.83
CA ASN A 25 -8.21 2.78 -16.36
C ASN A 25 -9.40 1.86 -16.06
N VAL A 26 -10.28 2.20 -15.12
CA VAL A 26 -11.48 1.42 -14.79
C VAL A 26 -12.69 1.93 -15.61
N PRO A 27 -13.60 1.07 -16.08
CA PRO A 27 -14.88 1.50 -16.66
C PRO A 27 -15.73 2.29 -15.66
N SER A 28 -16.42 3.34 -16.13
CA SER A 28 -17.20 4.25 -15.26
C SER A 28 -18.28 3.54 -14.43
N GLY A 29 -18.81 2.42 -14.91
CA GLY A 29 -19.79 1.61 -14.18
C GLY A 29 -19.22 0.84 -12.98
N SER A 30 -17.91 0.63 -12.92
CA SER A 30 -17.23 -0.08 -11.83
C SER A 30 -16.21 0.77 -11.06
N ALA A 31 -15.89 1.98 -11.54
CA ALA A 31 -14.86 2.84 -10.95
C ALA A 31 -15.08 3.11 -9.46
N SER A 32 -16.32 3.36 -9.03
CA SER A 32 -16.68 3.59 -7.63
C SER A 32 -16.38 2.39 -6.71
N VAL A 33 -16.58 1.16 -7.21
CA VAL A 33 -16.28 -0.07 -6.45
C VAL A 33 -14.77 -0.25 -6.27
N TYR A 34 -13.99 -0.05 -7.33
CA TYR A 34 -12.53 -0.15 -7.27
C TYR A 34 -11.92 0.91 -6.35
N MET A 35 -12.43 2.14 -6.42
CA MET A 35 -12.04 3.22 -5.51
C MET A 35 -12.44 2.92 -4.06
N GLY A 36 -13.63 2.37 -3.84
CA GLY A 36 -14.08 1.91 -2.53
C GLY A 36 -13.14 0.86 -1.92
N ILE A 37 -12.73 -0.14 -2.71
CA ILE A 37 -11.77 -1.16 -2.29
C ILE A 37 -10.42 -0.52 -1.93
N PHE A 38 -9.90 0.39 -2.77
CA PHE A 38 -8.63 1.08 -2.55
C PHE A 38 -8.60 1.86 -1.23
N TYR A 39 -9.65 2.62 -0.92
CA TYR A 39 -9.72 3.35 0.34
C TYR A 39 -10.00 2.41 1.52
N ALA A 40 -10.79 1.36 1.34
CA ALA A 40 -11.02 0.36 2.38
C ALA A 40 -9.72 -0.32 2.80
N THR A 41 -8.87 -0.76 1.86
CA THR A 41 -7.55 -1.32 2.20
C THR A 41 -6.62 -0.32 2.87
N SER A 42 -6.73 0.98 2.54
CA SER A 42 -5.97 2.04 3.21
C SER A 42 -6.35 2.19 4.69
N VAL A 43 -7.60 1.91 5.07
CA VAL A 43 -8.08 1.93 6.46
C VAL A 43 -7.84 0.61 7.18
N LEU A 44 -7.99 -0.53 6.47
CA LEU A 44 -7.74 -1.85 7.02
C LEU A 44 -6.26 -2.12 7.28
N GLY A 45 -5.37 -1.52 6.48
CA GLY A 45 -3.92 -1.65 6.62
C GLY A 45 -3.42 -1.32 8.03
N PRO A 46 -3.72 -0.13 8.58
CA PRO A 46 -3.41 0.22 9.96
C PRO A 46 -3.92 -0.78 10.99
N ALA A 47 -5.18 -1.24 10.87
CA ALA A 47 -5.74 -2.22 11.80
C ALA A 47 -4.96 -3.55 11.79
N MET A 48 -4.64 -4.07 10.59
CA MET A 48 -3.81 -5.26 10.44
C MET A 48 -2.40 -5.04 10.99
N GLY A 49 -1.82 -3.86 10.75
CA GLY A 49 -0.51 -3.47 11.26
C GLY A 49 -0.46 -3.45 12.78
N PHE A 50 -1.49 -2.96 13.46
CA PHE A 50 -1.58 -2.99 14.93
C PHE A 50 -1.65 -4.42 15.47
N LEU A 51 -2.43 -5.30 14.83
CA LEU A 51 -2.54 -6.70 15.25
C LEU A 51 -1.19 -7.43 15.11
N LEU A 52 -0.54 -7.29 13.95
CA LEU A 52 0.78 -7.89 13.69
C LEU A 52 1.86 -7.28 14.61
N GLY A 53 1.82 -5.97 14.81
CA GLY A 53 2.73 -5.27 15.73
C GLY A 53 2.58 -5.75 17.16
N GLY A 54 1.34 -5.93 17.64
CA GLY A 54 1.06 -6.50 18.96
C GLY A 54 1.57 -7.93 19.09
N PHE A 55 1.38 -8.76 18.05
CA PHE A 55 1.94 -10.10 17.99
C PHE A 55 3.47 -10.10 18.09
N PHE A 56 4.17 -9.25 17.34
CA PHE A 56 5.64 -9.16 17.44
C PHE A 56 6.11 -8.65 18.81
N LEU A 57 5.36 -7.73 19.42
CA LEU A 57 5.69 -7.21 20.74
C LEU A 57 5.49 -8.24 21.87
N SER A 58 4.63 -9.25 21.64
CA SER A 58 4.46 -10.41 22.53
C SER A 58 5.62 -11.41 22.47
N LYS A 59 6.60 -11.22 21.58
CA LYS A 59 7.83 -12.02 21.50
C LYS A 59 8.98 -11.21 22.07
N TYR A 60 9.87 -11.86 22.85
CA TYR A 60 11.00 -11.17 23.44
C TYR A 60 11.99 -10.69 22.36
N THR A 61 12.61 -9.53 22.58
CA THR A 61 13.50 -8.91 21.59
C THR A 61 14.72 -9.75 21.25
N ASP A 62 15.23 -10.52 22.22
CA ASP A 62 16.28 -11.52 21.99
C ASP A 62 15.63 -12.87 21.71
N ILE A 63 15.61 -13.24 20.44
CA ILE A 63 15.00 -14.49 19.94
C ILE A 63 15.84 -15.73 20.27
N THR A 64 17.09 -15.55 20.70
CA THR A 64 18.00 -16.64 21.07
C THR A 64 18.04 -16.91 22.56
N ALA A 65 17.54 -15.97 23.38
CA ALA A 65 17.47 -16.11 24.81
C ALA A 65 16.32 -17.04 25.25
N ASP A 66 16.61 -17.94 26.19
CA ASP A 66 15.58 -18.74 26.85
C ASP A 66 14.93 -17.92 27.97
N THR A 67 13.78 -17.31 27.67
CA THR A 67 13.03 -16.51 28.63
C THR A 67 12.49 -17.34 29.81
N SER A 68 12.36 -18.66 29.64
CA SER A 68 11.90 -19.56 30.71
C SER A 68 12.98 -19.81 31.76
N GLN A 69 14.25 -19.94 31.33
CA GLN A 69 15.39 -20.02 32.24
C GLN A 69 15.65 -18.71 32.98
N LEU A 70 15.30 -17.59 32.34
CA LEU A 70 15.43 -16.25 32.92
C LEU A 70 14.24 -15.87 33.82
N GLY A 71 13.20 -16.70 33.90
CA GLY A 71 11.99 -16.42 34.68
C GLY A 71 11.25 -15.15 34.24
N MET A 72 11.39 -14.75 32.98
CA MET A 72 10.80 -13.53 32.43
C MET A 72 9.59 -13.84 31.56
N ASP A 73 8.58 -13.00 31.68
CA ASP A 73 7.35 -13.04 30.90
C ASP A 73 7.01 -11.65 30.31
N SER A 74 5.96 -11.58 29.50
CA SER A 74 5.50 -10.33 28.89
C SER A 74 5.02 -9.26 29.87
N SER A 75 4.89 -9.61 31.15
CA SER A 75 4.49 -8.69 32.24
C SER A 75 5.69 -8.14 33.01
N SER A 76 6.89 -8.66 32.76
CA SER A 76 8.12 -8.26 33.42
C SER A 76 8.57 -6.86 32.94
N THR A 77 9.02 -6.00 33.86
CA THR A 77 9.49 -4.62 33.53
C THR A 77 10.60 -4.58 32.49
N ASN A 78 11.37 -5.67 32.39
CA ASN A 78 12.51 -5.81 31.50
C ASN A 78 12.09 -6.33 30.11
N TRP A 79 10.80 -6.59 29.90
CA TRP A 79 10.28 -7.13 28.65
C TRP A 79 10.28 -6.06 27.57
N VAL A 80 11.19 -6.21 26.62
CA VAL A 80 11.16 -5.46 25.37
C VAL A 80 10.72 -6.43 24.28
N GLY A 81 9.58 -6.15 23.68
CA GLY A 81 9.06 -6.96 22.58
C GLY A 81 9.89 -6.82 21.31
N ALA A 82 9.79 -7.76 20.38
CA ALA A 82 10.54 -7.78 19.13
C ALA A 82 9.99 -6.79 18.07
N TRP A 83 9.91 -5.51 18.42
CA TRP A 83 9.39 -4.40 17.61
C TRP A 83 10.06 -4.30 16.23
N TRP A 84 11.33 -4.68 16.16
CA TRP A 84 12.16 -4.59 14.96
C TRP A 84 11.69 -5.54 13.83
N LEU A 85 11.03 -6.66 14.16
CA LEU A 85 10.50 -7.62 13.19
C LEU A 85 9.49 -7.00 12.23
N GLY A 86 8.74 -6.00 12.71
CA GLY A 86 7.77 -5.27 11.89
C GLY A 86 8.41 -4.58 10.70
N PHE A 87 9.62 -4.02 10.84
CA PHE A 87 10.30 -3.34 9.73
C PHE A 87 10.75 -4.32 8.66
N PHE A 88 11.33 -5.45 9.03
CA PHE A 88 11.74 -6.46 8.05
C PHE A 88 10.55 -7.02 7.29
N GLY A 89 9.46 -7.35 8.00
CA GLY A 89 8.22 -7.80 7.38
C GLY A 89 7.65 -6.76 6.41
N ALA A 90 7.52 -5.50 6.86
CA ALA A 90 7.02 -4.41 6.02
C ALA A 90 7.92 -4.15 4.80
N SER A 91 9.25 -4.19 4.97
CA SER A 91 10.20 -4.03 3.87
C SER A 91 10.09 -5.15 2.84
N ILE A 92 9.94 -6.41 3.26
CA ILE A 92 9.74 -7.53 2.33
C ILE A 92 8.42 -7.36 1.56
N VAL A 93 7.32 -7.05 2.25
CA VAL A 93 6.01 -6.85 1.60
C VAL A 93 6.08 -5.71 0.59
N MET A 94 6.69 -4.57 0.96
CA MET A 94 6.83 -3.42 0.09
C MET A 94 7.73 -3.72 -1.12
N PHE A 95 8.82 -4.45 -0.91
CA PHE A 95 9.73 -4.87 -1.97
C PHE A 95 9.04 -5.83 -2.96
N LEU A 96 8.27 -6.79 -2.45
CA LEU A 96 7.48 -7.70 -3.28
C LEU A 96 6.38 -6.96 -4.06
N ALA A 97 5.72 -5.98 -3.44
CA ALA A 97 4.73 -5.13 -4.10
C ALA A 97 5.34 -4.21 -5.16
N ALA A 98 6.62 -3.85 -5.05
CA ALA A 98 7.30 -3.02 -6.04
C ALA A 98 7.41 -3.72 -7.41
N PHE A 99 7.59 -5.05 -7.47
CA PHE A 99 7.69 -5.78 -8.73
C PHE A 99 6.45 -5.68 -9.63
N PRO A 100 5.23 -6.03 -9.18
CA PRO A 100 4.04 -5.91 -10.02
C PRO A 100 3.74 -4.45 -10.38
N VAL A 101 3.97 -3.51 -9.47
CA VAL A 101 3.79 -2.06 -9.75
C VAL A 101 4.79 -1.57 -10.79
N ALA A 102 6.06 -1.96 -10.70
CA ALA A 102 7.09 -1.61 -11.67
C ALA A 102 6.88 -2.29 -13.03
N SER A 103 6.18 -3.43 -13.05
CA SER A 103 5.85 -4.17 -14.27
C SER A 103 4.65 -3.58 -15.02
N PHE A 104 3.93 -2.62 -14.44
CA PHE A 104 2.80 -1.98 -15.12
C PHE A 104 3.27 -1.06 -16.25
N PRO A 105 2.68 -1.17 -17.45
CA PRO A 105 3.01 -0.28 -18.55
C PRO A 105 2.57 1.15 -18.21
N ARG A 106 3.35 2.12 -18.68
CA ARG A 106 3.12 3.56 -18.45
C ARG A 106 1.72 4.04 -18.87
N GLU A 107 1.12 3.37 -19.86
CA GLU A 107 -0.26 3.57 -20.27
C GLU A 107 -0.89 2.20 -20.55
N LEU A 108 -2.04 1.89 -19.96
CA LEU A 108 -2.77 0.68 -20.31
C LEU A 108 -3.39 0.85 -21.71
N PRO A 109 -3.37 -0.19 -22.56
CA PRO A 109 -3.95 -0.13 -23.91
C PRO A 109 -5.39 0.37 -23.95
N THR A 110 -6.19 0.01 -22.94
CA THR A 110 -7.59 0.42 -22.80
C THR A 110 -7.77 1.93 -22.61
N ALA A 111 -6.87 2.60 -21.89
CA ALA A 111 -6.93 4.04 -21.69
C ALA A 111 -6.64 4.81 -22.98
N LYS A 112 -5.65 4.35 -23.78
CA LYS A 112 -5.37 4.90 -25.11
C LYS A 112 -6.58 4.81 -26.03
N LEU A 113 -7.26 3.66 -26.05
CA LEU A 113 -8.43 3.43 -26.89
C LEU A 113 -9.60 4.36 -26.49
N LYS A 114 -9.87 4.52 -25.20
CA LYS A 114 -10.90 5.47 -24.72
C LYS A 114 -10.57 6.92 -25.09
N ALA A 115 -9.31 7.34 -24.96
CA ALA A 115 -8.89 8.70 -25.32
C ALA A 115 -9.11 8.99 -26.82
N ILE A 116 -8.82 8.01 -27.69
CA ILE A 116 -9.08 8.10 -29.12
C ILE A 116 -10.59 8.18 -29.40
N GLU A 117 -11.41 7.33 -28.75
CA GLU A 117 -12.87 7.33 -28.92
C GLU A 117 -13.50 8.67 -28.51
N VAL A 118 -13.07 9.26 -27.38
CA VAL A 118 -13.54 10.57 -26.93
C VAL A 118 -13.14 11.67 -27.91
N ALA A 119 -11.90 11.64 -28.42
CA ALA A 119 -11.43 12.60 -29.42
C ALA A 119 -12.21 12.50 -30.74
N GLN A 120 -12.60 11.28 -31.16
CA GLN A 120 -13.43 11.06 -32.34
C GLN A 120 -14.84 11.62 -32.15
N LYS A 121 -15.52 11.31 -31.04
CA LYS A 121 -16.87 11.83 -30.73
C LYS A 121 -16.90 13.36 -30.64
N GLN A 122 -15.83 13.99 -30.16
CA GLN A 122 -15.72 15.45 -30.12
C GLN A 122 -15.59 16.05 -31.53
N LYS A 123 -14.76 15.44 -32.40
CA LYS A 123 -14.63 15.85 -33.80
C LYS A 123 -15.95 15.73 -34.57
N GLU A 124 -16.68 14.62 -34.40
CA GLU A 124 -17.99 14.42 -35.01
C GLU A 124 -19.00 15.49 -34.56
N LYS A 125 -19.03 15.83 -33.27
CA LYS A 125 -19.89 16.92 -32.75
C LYS A 125 -19.51 18.31 -33.28
N GLN A 126 -18.24 18.54 -33.59
CA GLN A 126 -17.76 19.79 -34.19
C GLN A 126 -18.05 19.87 -35.69
N GLN A 127 -18.08 18.75 -36.39
CA GLN A 127 -18.44 18.68 -37.81
C GLN A 127 -19.96 18.69 -38.05
N SER A 128 -20.75 18.29 -37.05
CA SER A 128 -22.22 18.32 -37.09
C SER A 128 -22.82 19.69 -36.72
N LYS A 129 -22.01 20.67 -36.34
CA LYS A 129 -22.42 22.05 -36.03
C LYS A 129 -22.02 22.99 -37.15
#